data_AF-A0ABC8SA62-F1
#
_entry.id   AF-A0ABC8SA62-F1
#
_cell.length_a   1.000
_cell.length_b   1.000
_cell.length_c   1.000
_cell.angle_alpha   90.00
_cell.angle_beta   90.00
_cell.angle_gamma   90.00
#
_symmetry.space_group_name_H-M   'P 1'
#
loop_
_entity.id
_entity.type
_entity.pdbx_description
1 polymer ?
#
loop_
_entity_poly.entity_id
_entity_poly.type
_entity_poly.pdbx_seq_one_letter_code
_entity_poly.pdbx_strand_id
1 'polypeptide(L)'
;MRESWWVLLTASSSSSSSHPHSYLISERNEAAVNDPLLDQKYMALEFASLSDGKEAAARAANFLFVKYYLGGADKKPIFTESLMAEALKAVGCKVTEPDLLLVYGPARCHLGFPAWRLRYTEIVHMGPLKSMKYGSLIKVIRKFTMVRQNYGT
;
A
#
# COMPACT_ATOMS: atom_id res chain seq x y z
N MET A 1 -4.36 -8.88 -22.76
CA MET A 1 -4.07 -8.13 -21.53
C MET A 1 -3.43 -9.10 -20.55
N ARG A 2 -2.21 -8.84 -20.06
CA ARG A 2 -1.56 -9.69 -19.05
C ARG A 2 -1.62 -8.96 -17.72
N GLU A 3 -2.11 -9.67 -16.70
CA GLU A 3 -2.25 -9.18 -15.34
C GLU A 3 -0.89 -8.80 -14.78
N SER A 4 -0.80 -7.59 -14.23
CA SER A 4 0.36 -7.10 -13.50
C SER A 4 0.07 -7.26 -12.02
N TRP A 5 0.85 -8.11 -11.37
CA TRP A 5 0.76 -8.39 -9.94
C TRP A 5 1.75 -7.50 -9.21
N TRP A 6 1.26 -6.63 -8.35
CA TRP A 6 2.08 -5.81 -7.45
C TRP A 6 2.12 -6.48 -6.08
N VAL A 7 3.32 -6.72 -5.55
CA VAL A 7 3.51 -7.15 -4.16
C VAL A 7 3.96 -5.93 -3.36
N LEU A 8 3.12 -5.48 -2.43
CA LEU A 8 3.42 -4.43 -1.46
C LEU A 8 3.88 -5.07 -0.15
N LEU A 9 5.01 -4.61 0.39
CA LEU A 9 5.44 -4.90 1.76
C LEU A 9 5.25 -3.63 2.57
N THR A 10 4.44 -3.69 3.64
CA THR A 10 4.28 -2.60 4.60
C THR A 10 4.62 -3.09 6.01
N ALA A 11 5.44 -2.36 6.75
CA ALA A 11 5.62 -2.56 8.18
C ALA A 11 4.51 -1.81 8.95
N SER A 12 3.86 -2.47 9.91
CA SER A 12 2.77 -1.89 10.71
C SER A 12 3.25 -1.49 12.11
N SER A 13 2.84 -0.31 12.58
CA SER A 13 2.92 0.14 13.97
C SER A 13 1.50 0.24 14.55
N SER A 14 1.31 -0.33 15.74
CA SER A 14 0.02 -0.58 16.38
C SER A 14 -0.68 0.65 16.96
N SER A 15 -1.99 0.75 16.76
CA SER A 15 -2.94 1.37 17.70
C SER A 15 -4.18 0.49 17.82
N SER A 16 -4.49 0.10 19.06
CA SER A 16 -5.55 -0.86 19.42
C SER A 16 -6.96 -0.27 19.36
N SER A 17 -7.89 -0.94 18.68
CA SER A 17 -9.30 -1.00 19.07
C SER A 17 -9.99 -2.21 18.45
N SER A 18 -11.07 -2.66 19.09
CA SER A 18 -11.49 -4.06 19.24
C SER A 18 -12.72 -4.48 18.41
N HIS A 19 -12.61 -5.69 17.81
CA HIS A 19 -13.64 -6.74 17.57
C HIS A 19 -14.76 -6.53 16.50
N PRO A 20 -15.44 -7.62 15.99
CA PRO A 20 -14.87 -8.76 15.25
C PRO A 20 -15.76 -9.23 14.05
N HIS A 21 -15.20 -10.01 13.11
CA HIS A 21 -15.86 -11.19 12.51
C HIS A 21 -14.90 -11.86 11.52
N SER A 22 -14.24 -12.94 11.93
CA SER A 22 -13.48 -13.82 11.03
C SER A 22 -13.89 -15.27 11.29
N TYR A 23 -14.15 -16.00 10.20
CA TYR A 23 -14.47 -17.42 10.23
C TYR A 23 -13.18 -18.23 10.42
N LEU A 24 -13.13 -19.03 11.49
CA LEU A 24 -12.04 -19.95 11.81
C LEU A 24 -12.25 -21.29 11.07
N ILE A 25 -11.22 -21.80 10.39
CA ILE A 25 -11.09 -23.23 10.12
C ILE A 25 -10.20 -23.79 11.23
N SER A 26 -10.80 -24.66 12.04
CA SER A 26 -10.18 -25.40 13.13
C SER A 26 -9.68 -26.74 12.60
N GLU A 27 -8.38 -26.99 12.73
CA GLU A 27 -7.89 -28.34 12.99
C GLU A 27 -7.00 -28.30 14.24
N ARG A 28 -7.35 -29.17 15.18
CA ARG A 28 -6.92 -29.20 16.56
C ARG A 28 -5.75 -30.18 16.68
N ASN A 29 -4.63 -29.76 17.22
CA ASN A 29 -3.71 -30.63 17.96
C ASN A 29 -3.11 -29.81 19.12
N GLU A 30 -3.53 -30.15 20.33
CA GLU A 30 -3.02 -29.59 21.58
C GLU A 30 -1.66 -30.23 21.90
N ALA A 31 -0.62 -29.41 21.93
CA ALA A 31 0.52 -29.59 22.82
C ALA A 31 0.96 -28.19 23.26
N ALA A 32 0.58 -27.82 24.47
CA ALA A 32 0.93 -26.56 25.09
C ALA A 32 2.45 -26.51 25.34
N VAL A 33 3.16 -25.88 24.41
CA VAL A 33 4.48 -25.32 24.66
C VAL A 33 4.29 -23.81 24.60
N ASN A 34 4.45 -23.15 25.75
CA ASN A 34 4.53 -21.70 25.84
C ASN A 34 5.79 -21.25 25.09
N ASP A 35 5.65 -21.04 23.78
CA ASP A 35 6.70 -20.54 22.91
C ASP A 35 6.63 -19.01 22.86
N PRO A 36 7.67 -18.26 23.29
CA PRO A 36 7.72 -16.80 23.16
C PRO A 36 7.68 -16.30 21.71
N LEU A 37 7.71 -17.18 20.72
CA LEU A 37 7.68 -16.85 19.30
C LEU A 37 6.30 -16.38 18.77
N LEU A 38 5.25 -16.32 19.59
CA LEU A 38 3.92 -15.84 19.17
C LEU A 38 3.83 -14.31 18.96
N ASP A 39 4.89 -13.53 19.20
CA ASP A 39 5.01 -12.14 18.70
C ASP A 39 5.60 -12.09 17.28
N GLN A 40 5.32 -13.10 16.46
CA GLN A 40 5.68 -13.06 15.05
C GLN A 40 4.77 -12.04 14.35
N LYS A 41 5.26 -10.81 14.21
CA LYS A 41 4.67 -9.78 13.34
C LYS A 41 4.42 -10.37 11.95
N TYR A 42 3.18 -10.75 11.68
CA TYR A 42 2.77 -11.23 10.37
C TYR A 42 2.95 -10.12 9.32
N MET A 43 3.33 -10.52 8.10
CA MET A 43 3.34 -9.60 6.96
C MET A 43 1.91 -9.26 6.58
N ALA A 44 1.59 -7.96 6.48
CA ALA A 44 0.35 -7.50 5.91
C ALA A 44 0.43 -7.58 4.38
N LEU A 45 -0.49 -8.30 3.76
CA LEU A 45 -0.62 -8.39 2.30
C LEU A 45 -1.77 -7.49 1.84
N GLU A 46 -1.54 -6.74 0.78
CA GLU A 46 -2.51 -5.87 0.14
C GLU A 46 -2.57 -6.16 -1.35
N PHE A 47 -3.78 -6.19 -1.89
CA PHE A 47 -4.02 -6.24 -3.33
C PHE A 47 -4.41 -4.87 -3.82
N ALA A 48 -3.66 -4.34 -4.79
CA ALA A 48 -3.96 -3.09 -5.46
C ALA A 48 -4.25 -3.37 -6.94
N SER A 49 -5.11 -2.54 -7.52
CA SER A 49 -5.63 -2.65 -8.87
C SER A 49 -5.54 -1.31 -9.61
N LEU A 50 -5.92 -1.31 -10.90
CA LEU A 50 -5.93 -0.09 -11.71
C LEU A 50 -6.94 0.96 -11.20
N SER A 51 -8.05 0.52 -10.59
CA SER A 51 -9.09 1.43 -10.07
C SER A 51 -8.66 2.14 -8.79
N ASP A 52 -7.56 1.70 -8.16
CA ASP A 52 -6.93 2.35 -7.01
C ASP A 52 -6.03 3.53 -7.43
N GLY A 53 -5.79 3.70 -8.74
CA GLY A 53 -4.98 4.78 -9.28
C GLY A 53 -5.79 6.04 -9.63
N LYS A 54 -5.84 6.38 -10.92
CA LYS A 54 -6.47 7.63 -11.39
C LYS A 54 -7.96 7.66 -11.09
N GLU A 55 -8.63 6.51 -11.16
CA GLU A 55 -10.06 6.42 -10.89
C GLU A 55 -10.37 6.73 -9.42
N ALA A 56 -9.60 6.19 -8.48
CA ALA A 56 -9.68 6.54 -7.06
C ALA A 56 -9.50 8.04 -6.81
N ALA A 57 -8.51 8.66 -7.44
CA ALA A 57 -8.28 10.09 -7.34
C ALA A 57 -9.50 10.89 -7.84
N ALA A 58 -10.11 10.48 -8.95
CA ALA A 58 -11.32 11.12 -9.47
C ALA A 58 -12.51 10.93 -8.52
N ARG A 59 -12.72 9.72 -7.96
CA ARG A 59 -13.78 9.46 -6.97
C ARG A 59 -13.62 10.32 -5.72
N ALA A 60 -12.39 10.42 -5.20
CA ALA A 60 -12.10 11.24 -4.02
C ALA A 60 -12.22 12.74 -4.29
N ALA A 61 -11.84 13.22 -5.48
CA ALA A 61 -12.08 14.61 -5.89
C ALA A 61 -13.59 14.91 -5.99
N ASN A 62 -14.37 14.00 -6.57
CA ASN A 62 -15.83 14.13 -6.63
C ASN A 62 -16.46 14.10 -5.24
N PHE A 63 -15.96 13.26 -4.33
CA PHE A 63 -16.39 13.23 -2.93
C PHE A 63 -16.21 14.60 -2.27
N LEU A 64 -15.05 15.23 -2.43
CA LEU A 64 -14.79 16.58 -1.92
C LEU A 64 -15.68 17.64 -2.59
N PHE A 65 -15.88 17.53 -3.91
CA PHE A 65 -16.76 18.43 -4.65
C PHE A 65 -18.19 18.39 -4.10
N VAL A 66 -18.79 17.22 -3.97
CA VAL A 66 -20.14 17.06 -3.41
C VAL A 66 -20.20 17.61 -1.99
N LYS A 67 -19.22 17.25 -1.15
CA LYS A 67 -19.18 17.66 0.26
C LYS A 67 -19.15 19.18 0.46
N TYR A 68 -18.33 19.89 -0.32
CA TYR A 68 -18.06 21.32 -0.07
C TYR A 68 -18.75 22.28 -1.04
N TYR A 69 -19.13 21.84 -2.24
CA TYR A 69 -19.75 22.71 -3.24
C TYR A 69 -21.26 22.45 -3.40
N LEU A 70 -21.72 21.21 -3.20
CA LEU A 70 -23.15 20.89 -3.27
C LEU A 70 -23.80 20.75 -1.89
N GLY A 71 -23.03 20.40 -0.86
CA GLY A 71 -23.50 20.17 0.51
C GLY A 71 -23.75 21.43 1.35
N GLY A 72 -23.73 22.63 0.77
CA GLY A 72 -24.06 23.88 1.47
C GLY A 72 -23.05 24.29 2.56
N ALA A 73 -21.78 23.89 2.45
CA ALA A 73 -20.77 24.28 3.44
C ALA A 73 -20.51 25.80 3.39
N ASP A 74 -20.71 26.49 4.53
CA ASP A 74 -20.56 27.94 4.66
C ASP A 74 -19.14 28.46 4.38
N LYS A 75 -18.13 27.56 4.45
CA LYS A 75 -16.72 27.87 4.15
C LYS A 75 -16.12 26.82 3.24
N LYS A 76 -15.58 27.27 2.11
CA LYS A 76 -14.78 26.44 1.21
C LYS A 76 -13.45 26.11 1.88
N PRO A 77 -13.06 24.82 1.97
CA PRO A 77 -11.80 24.44 2.57
C PRO A 77 -10.63 24.82 1.65
N ILE A 78 -9.46 24.99 2.25
CA ILE A 78 -8.21 24.98 1.49
C ILE A 78 -7.94 23.53 1.12
N PHE A 79 -7.78 23.26 -0.18
CA PHE A 79 -7.45 21.93 -0.65
C PHE A 79 -5.99 21.61 -0.33
N THR A 80 -5.79 20.79 0.68
CA THR A 80 -4.48 20.30 1.10
C THR A 80 -4.32 18.84 0.70
N GLU A 81 -3.07 18.38 0.71
CA GLU A 81 -2.75 16.96 0.53
C GLU A 81 -3.43 16.08 1.60
N SER A 82 -3.47 16.53 2.85
CA SER A 82 -4.16 15.81 3.94
C SER A 82 -5.65 15.65 3.67
N LEU A 83 -6.31 16.69 3.16
CA LEU A 83 -7.73 16.61 2.78
C LEU A 83 -7.96 15.59 1.66
N MET A 84 -7.05 15.54 0.69
CA MET A 84 -7.12 14.56 -0.39
C MET A 84 -6.85 13.13 0.11
N ALA A 85 -5.92 12.94 1.05
CA ALA A 85 -5.67 11.67 1.71
C ALA A 85 -6.90 11.17 2.49
N GLU A 86 -7.58 12.06 3.21
CA GLU A 86 -8.84 11.73 3.90
C GLU A 86 -9.94 11.33 2.91
N ALA A 87 -10.06 12.04 1.79
CA ALA A 87 -11.02 11.71 0.75
C ALA A 87 -10.71 10.36 0.08
N LEU A 88 -9.44 10.06 -0.20
CA LEU A 88 -9.01 8.75 -0.70
C LEU A 88 -9.38 7.63 0.27
N LYS A 89 -9.14 7.83 1.58
CA LYS A 89 -9.56 6.89 2.61
C LYS A 89 -11.08 6.71 2.67
N ALA A 90 -11.83 7.80 2.51
CA ALA A 90 -13.30 7.76 2.51
C ALA A 90 -13.88 6.98 1.31
N VAL A 91 -13.21 6.99 0.15
CA VAL A 91 -13.59 6.19 -1.02
C VAL A 91 -12.99 4.77 -1.01
N GLY A 92 -12.46 4.32 0.14
CA GLY A 92 -11.95 2.97 0.35
C GLY A 92 -10.51 2.73 -0.12
N CYS A 93 -9.78 3.78 -0.50
CA CYS A 93 -8.42 3.65 -1.02
C CYS A 93 -7.38 3.77 0.10
N LYS A 94 -6.34 2.96 0.01
CA LYS A 94 -5.23 3.00 0.96
C LYS A 94 -4.27 4.13 0.61
N VAL A 95 -3.84 4.86 1.64
CA VAL A 95 -2.96 6.03 1.49
C VAL A 95 -1.51 5.72 1.87
N THR A 96 -1.25 4.58 2.51
CA THR A 96 0.10 4.18 2.93
C THR A 96 1.03 4.03 1.73
N GLU A 97 2.14 4.75 1.73
CA GLU A 97 3.12 4.75 0.65
C GLU A 97 4.10 3.58 0.84
N PRO A 98 4.38 2.78 -0.21
CA PRO A 98 5.49 1.85 -0.16
C PRO A 98 6.82 2.60 -0.14
N ASP A 99 7.74 2.13 0.70
CA ASP A 99 9.13 2.64 0.68
C ASP A 99 9.91 2.07 -0.52
N LEU A 100 9.57 0.84 -0.94
CA LEU A 100 10.22 0.11 -2.04
C LEU A 100 9.18 -0.55 -2.96
N LEU A 101 9.25 -0.25 -4.26
CA LEU A 101 8.43 -0.88 -5.30
C LEU A 101 9.30 -1.73 -6.24
N LEU A 102 8.99 -3.02 -6.31
CA LEU A 102 9.63 -3.95 -7.23
C LEU A 102 8.79 -4.10 -8.51
N VAL A 103 9.33 -3.64 -9.64
CA VAL A 103 8.66 -3.69 -10.95
C VAL A 103 9.17 -4.89 -11.74
N TYR A 104 8.28 -5.83 -12.01
CA TYR A 104 8.57 -6.99 -12.85
C TYR A 104 7.97 -6.83 -14.25
N GLY A 105 8.69 -7.30 -15.26
CA GLY A 105 8.25 -7.29 -16.66
C GLY A 105 9.17 -6.48 -17.59
N PRO A 106 8.86 -6.48 -18.90
CA PRO A 106 9.68 -5.83 -19.93
C PRO A 106 9.53 -4.31 -19.96
N ALA A 107 8.40 -3.79 -19.46
CA ALA A 107 8.11 -2.37 -19.48
C ALA A 107 8.68 -1.68 -18.24
N ARG A 108 9.39 -0.56 -18.43
CA ARG A 108 9.85 0.30 -17.33
C ARG A 108 8.78 1.32 -16.96
N CYS A 109 7.62 0.84 -16.55
CA CYS A 109 6.53 1.71 -16.10
C CYS A 109 5.74 1.03 -14.97
N HIS A 110 5.00 1.84 -14.21
CA HIS A 110 4.25 1.39 -13.04
C HIS A 110 2.81 0.95 -13.39
N LEU A 111 2.46 0.85 -14.68
CA LEU A 111 1.19 0.30 -15.23
C LEU A 111 -0.05 0.61 -14.38
N GLY A 112 -0.23 1.88 -13.99
CA GLY A 112 -1.42 2.32 -13.24
C GLY A 112 -1.41 2.03 -11.74
N PHE A 113 -0.28 1.63 -11.16
CA PHE A 113 -0.07 1.66 -9.71
C PHE A 113 -0.45 3.05 -9.16
N PRO A 114 -1.07 3.14 -7.96
CA PRO A 114 -1.61 4.40 -7.47
C PRO A 114 -0.55 5.50 -7.35
N ALA A 115 -0.64 6.50 -8.24
CA ALA A 115 0.34 7.58 -8.33
C ALA A 115 0.47 8.39 -7.04
N TRP A 116 -0.62 8.55 -6.29
CA TRP A 116 -0.63 9.23 -4.99
C TRP A 116 0.34 8.60 -3.98
N ARG A 117 0.62 7.30 -4.11
CA ARG A 117 1.45 6.53 -3.17
C ARG A 117 2.93 6.49 -3.57
N LEU A 118 3.35 7.15 -4.66
CA LEU A 118 4.70 6.99 -5.22
C LEU A 118 5.68 8.12 -4.88
N ARG A 119 5.34 9.01 -3.95
CA ARG A 119 6.04 10.30 -3.80
C ARG A 119 7.50 10.17 -3.39
N TYR A 120 7.80 9.21 -2.50
CA TYR A 120 9.15 8.92 -2.03
C TYR A 120 9.49 7.43 -2.12
N THR A 121 8.82 6.70 -3.02
CA THR A 121 9.04 5.26 -3.20
C THR A 121 10.31 5.00 -4.01
N GLU A 122 11.20 4.16 -3.50
CA GLU A 122 12.32 3.63 -4.28
C GLU A 122 11.80 2.60 -5.29
N ILE A 123 12.07 2.80 -6.59
CA ILE A 123 11.57 1.92 -7.65
C ILE A 123 12.71 1.09 -8.22
N VAL A 124 12.58 -0.23 -8.18
CA VAL A 124 13.58 -1.18 -8.69
C VAL A 124 12.96 -2.10 -9.74
N HIS A 125 13.53 -2.08 -10.94
CA HIS A 125 13.13 -2.99 -12.03
C HIS A 125 13.86 -4.33 -11.92
N MET A 126 13.09 -5.41 -11.77
CA MET A 126 13.59 -6.75 -11.44
C MET A 126 13.68 -7.71 -12.65
N GLY A 127 13.22 -7.29 -13.83
CA GLY A 127 13.11 -8.15 -15.01
C GLY A 127 11.86 -9.07 -14.96
N PRO A 128 11.81 -10.17 -15.73
CA PRO A 128 10.62 -11.03 -15.76
C PRO A 128 10.33 -11.70 -14.40
N LEU A 129 9.06 -11.72 -13.99
CA LEU A 129 8.64 -12.37 -12.74
C LEU A 129 8.97 -13.87 -12.71
N LYS A 130 8.85 -14.55 -13.85
CA LYS A 130 9.20 -15.99 -14.00
C LYS A 130 10.66 -16.31 -13.65
N SER A 131 11.54 -15.30 -13.67
CA SER A 131 12.95 -15.43 -13.30
C SER A 131 13.27 -14.89 -11.90
N MET A 132 12.26 -14.62 -11.07
CA MET A 132 12.47 -14.14 -9.70
C MET A 132 13.24 -15.19 -8.89
N LYS A 133 14.41 -14.79 -8.39
CA LYS A 133 15.24 -15.59 -7.47
C LYS A 133 15.24 -14.94 -6.10
N TYR A 134 15.18 -15.75 -5.04
CA TYR A 134 15.28 -15.27 -3.66
C TYR A 134 16.52 -14.39 -3.44
N GLY A 135 17.69 -14.83 -3.95
CA GLY A 135 18.93 -14.05 -3.86
C GLY A 135 18.83 -12.66 -4.50
N SER A 136 18.08 -12.50 -5.60
CA SER A 136 17.85 -11.20 -6.22
C SER A 136 16.96 -10.31 -5.35
N LEU A 137 15.91 -10.86 -4.74
CA LEU A 137 15.05 -10.13 -3.82
C LEU A 137 15.82 -9.62 -2.60
N ILE A 138 16.57 -10.51 -1.93
CA ILE A 138 17.39 -10.14 -0.77
C ILE A 138 18.46 -9.10 -1.15
N LYS A 139 19.06 -9.22 -2.33
CA LYS A 139 20.02 -8.22 -2.83
C LYS A 139 19.40 -6.84 -2.95
N VAL A 140 18.18 -6.74 -3.47
CA VAL A 140 17.48 -5.46 -3.61
C VAL A 140 17.08 -4.89 -2.26
N ILE A 141 16.56 -5.73 -1.34
CA ILE A 141 16.24 -5.29 0.02
C ILE A 141 17.49 -4.76 0.72
N ARG A 142 18.61 -5.49 0.67
CA ARG A 142 19.89 -5.02 1.23
C ARG A 142 20.34 -3.71 0.60
N LYS A 143 20.26 -3.59 -0.73
CA LYS A 143 20.62 -2.34 -1.41
C LYS A 143 19.73 -1.17 -0.94
N PHE A 144 18.42 -1.41 -0.81
CA PHE A 144 17.47 -0.43 -0.29
C PHE A 144 17.84 0.05 1.12
N THR A 145 18.27 -0.85 2.01
CA THR A 145 18.72 -0.45 3.37
C THR A 145 19.96 0.47 3.38
N MET A 146 20.68 0.56 2.26
CA MET A 146 21.84 1.45 2.10
C MET A 146 21.48 2.76 1.39
N VAL A 147 20.25 2.92 0.91
CA VAL A 147 19.79 4.16 0.25
C VAL A 147 19.53 5.20 1.33
N ARG A 148 20.03 6.42 1.10
CA ARG A 148 19.71 7.59 1.90
C ARG A 148 18.69 8.45 1.16
N GLN A 149 17.49 8.54 1.70
CA GLN A 149 16.44 9.43 1.17
C GLN A 149 16.63 10.82 1.75
N ASN A 150 16.93 11.79 0.88
CA ASN A 150 17.21 13.16 1.28
C ASN A 150 15.97 14.06 1.29
N TYR A 151 14.82 13.59 0.81
CA TYR A 151 13.53 14.31 0.82
C TYR A 151 13.57 15.77 0.32
N GLY A 152 14.58 16.14 -0.47
CA GLY A 152 14.76 17.50 -0.99
C GLY A 152 15.52 18.48 -0.09
N THR A 153 16.17 18.01 0.99
CA THR A 153 17.15 18.76 1.81
C THR A 153 18.58 18.40 1.43
#